data_AF-A0A7Y2FNM6-F1
#
_entry.id   AF-A0A7Y2FNM6-F1
#
_cell.length_a   1.000
_cell.length_b   1.000
_cell.length_c   1.000
_cell.angle_alpha   90.00
_cell.angle_beta   90.00
_cell.angle_gamma   90.00
#
_symmetry.space_group_name_H-M   'P 1'
#
loop_
_entity.id
_entity.type
_entity.pdbx_description
1 polymer ?
#
loop_
_entity_poly.entity_id
_entity_poly.type
_entity_poly.pdbx_seq_one_letter_code
_entity_poly.pdbx_strand_id
1 'polypeptide(L)' 'MRQIYESYVEAKRGNNERTDRIDYETVAKSLKKMIPKLDRKHKGKRIDFKVVVKDGKVGIKPVVKK' A
#
# COMPACT_ATOMS: atom_id res chain seq x y z
N MET A 1 -5.57 -4.13 -6.91
CA MET A 1 -4.10 -3.93 -6.71
C MET A 1 -3.54 -2.85 -7.63
N ARG A 2 -3.83 -2.87 -8.93
CA ARG A 2 -3.38 -1.85 -9.90
C ARG A 2 -3.66 -0.41 -9.45
N GLN A 3 -4.89 -0.13 -9.03
CA GLN A 3 -5.26 1.20 -8.51
C GLN A 3 -4.40 1.67 -7.33
N ILE A 4 -4.04 0.77 -6.40
CA ILE A 4 -3.21 1.14 -5.23
C ILE A 4 -1.78 1.43 -5.64
N TYR A 5 -1.27 0.69 -6.63
CA TYR A 5 0.03 0.96 -7.21
C TYR A 5 0.05 2.33 -7.90
N GLU A 6 -0.94 2.62 -8.74
CA GLU A 6 -1.07 3.92 -9.42
C GLU A 6 -1.12 5.07 -8.41
N SER A 7 -2.02 4.99 -7.43
CA SER A 7 -2.09 6.00 -6.36
C SER A 7 -0.81 6.12 -5.55
N TYR A 8 -0.04 5.04 -5.37
CA TYR A 8 1.23 5.07 -4.64
C TYR A 8 2.33 5.78 -5.42
N VAL A 9 2.42 5.51 -6.73
CA VAL A 9 3.36 6.18 -7.63
C VAL A 9 3.02 7.66 -7.76
N GLU A 10 1.73 7.99 -7.95
CA GLU A 10 1.26 9.38 -8.01
C GLU A 10 1.56 10.15 -6.73
N ALA A 11 1.26 9.55 -5.57
CA ALA A 11 1.57 10.18 -4.29
C ALA A 11 3.07 10.42 -4.11
N LYS A 12 3.93 9.46 -4.48
CA LYS A 12 5.39 9.65 -4.42
C LYS A 12 5.88 10.73 -5.36
N ARG A 13 5.36 10.78 -6.59
CA ARG A 13 5.67 11.84 -7.54
C ARG A 13 5.28 13.22 -6.98
N GLY A 14 4.08 13.34 -6.40
CA GLY A 14 3.61 14.58 -5.77
C GLY A 14 4.40 14.97 -4.51
N ASN A 15 5.02 13.99 -3.84
CA ASN A 15 5.85 14.19 -2.65
C ASN A 15 7.36 14.35 -2.97
N ASN A 16 7.72 14.58 -4.25
CA ASN A 16 9.11 14.68 -4.72
C ASN A 16 9.98 13.44 -4.37
N GLU A 17 9.36 12.27 -4.25
CA GLU A 17 10.07 11.01 -4.01
C GLU A 17 10.37 10.31 -5.34
N ARG A 18 11.48 9.56 -5.37
CA ARG A 18 11.88 8.77 -6.54
C ARG A 18 10.85 7.68 -6.86
N THR A 19 10.43 7.61 -8.12
CA THR A 19 9.45 6.64 -8.65
C THR A 19 10.03 5.70 -9.71
N ASP A 20 11.25 5.95 -10.16
CA ASP A 20 11.93 5.24 -11.25
C ASP A 20 12.17 3.74 -10.98
N ARG A 21 12.15 3.33 -9.71
CA ARG A 21 12.38 1.93 -9.28
C ARG A 21 11.17 1.29 -8.62
N ILE A 22 9.97 1.78 -8.91
CA ILE A 22 8.74 1.26 -8.31
C ILE A 22 8.03 0.38 -9.33
N ASP A 23 8.30 -0.92 -9.26
CA ASP A 23 7.63 -1.89 -10.11
C ASP A 23 6.30 -2.33 -9.51
N TYR A 24 5.28 -2.44 -10.37
CA TYR A 24 3.97 -2.96 -9.99
C TYR A 24 4.07 -4.33 -9.29
N GLU A 25 4.88 -5.24 -9.83
CA GLU A 25 5.03 -6.59 -9.30
C GLU A 25 5.62 -6.59 -7.89
N THR A 26 6.59 -5.73 -7.62
CA THR A 26 7.23 -5.60 -6.30
C THR A 26 6.23 -5.10 -5.26
N VAL A 27 5.41 -4.10 -5.61
CA VAL A 27 4.35 -3.58 -4.73
C VAL A 27 3.28 -4.66 -4.50
N ALA A 28 2.81 -5.30 -5.56
CA ALA A 28 1.80 -6.36 -5.49
C ALA A 28 2.27 -7.54 -4.62
N LYS A 29 3.52 -7.99 -4.80
CA LYS A 29 4.14 -9.07 -4.00
C LYS A 29 4.21 -8.69 -2.52
N SER A 30 4.56 -7.45 -2.21
CA SER A 30 4.61 -6.94 -0.84
C SER A 30 3.24 -6.90 -0.19
N LEU A 31 2.22 -6.40 -0.89
CA LEU A 31 0.82 -6.40 -0.40
C LEU A 31 0.31 -7.82 -0.17
N LYS A 32 0.52 -8.74 -1.13
CA LYS A 32 0.13 -10.16 -1.01
C LYS A 32 0.74 -10.84 0.21
N LYS A 33 2.02 -10.55 0.54
CA LYS A 33 2.68 -11.07 1.74
C LYS A 33 2.08 -10.54 3.05
N MET A 34 1.49 -9.34 3.04
CA MET A 34 0.87 -8.77 4.23
C MET A 34 -0.54 -9.30 4.49
N ILE A 35 -1.31 -9.60 3.44
CA ILE A 35 -2.70 -10.09 3.55
C ILE A 35 -2.85 -11.23 4.59
N PRO A 36 -2.10 -12.34 4.56
CA PRO A 36 -2.29 -13.44 5.52
C PRO A 36 -1.95 -13.03 6.96
N LYS A 37 -1.01 -12.10 7.16
CA LYS A 37 -0.70 -11.58 8.50
C LYS A 37 -1.84 -10.71 9.04
N LEU A 38 -2.44 -9.90 8.17
CA LEU A 38 -3.55 -9.02 8.52
C LEU A 38 -4.84 -9.80 8.75
N ASP A 39 -5.11 -10.82 7.93
CA ASP A 39 -6.23 -11.72 8.08
C ASP A 39 -6.22 -12.43 9.46
N ARG A 40 -5.07 -12.99 9.85
CA ARG A 40 -4.85 -13.58 11.17
C ARG A 40 -5.02 -12.55 12.30
N LYS A 41 -4.43 -11.36 12.15
CA LYS A 41 -4.48 -10.30 13.18
C LYS A 41 -5.88 -9.73 13.38
N HIS A 42 -6.66 -9.64 12.31
CA HIS A 42 -7.97 -8.99 12.31
C HIS A 42 -9.14 -9.98 12.23
N LYS A 43 -8.87 -11.28 12.35
CA LYS A 43 -9.87 -12.37 12.44
C LYS A 43 -10.86 -12.36 11.27
N GLY A 44 -10.37 -12.28 10.04
CA GLY A 44 -11.21 -12.35 8.83
C GLY A 44 -12.00 -11.08 8.51
N LYS A 45 -11.77 -9.97 9.21
CA LYS A 45 -12.35 -8.67 8.83
C LYS A 45 -11.84 -8.24 7.45
N ARG A 46 -12.70 -7.58 6.68
CA ARG A 46 -12.32 -7.01 5.38
C ARG A 46 -11.20 -5.98 5.57
N ILE A 47 -10.10 -6.21 4.89
CA ILE A 47 -8.94 -5.33 4.87
C ILE A 47 -8.84 -4.65 3.51
N ASP A 48 -8.88 -3.33 3.50
CA ASP A 48 -8.49 -2.51 2.36
C ASP A 48 -7.07 -1.96 2.58
N PHE A 49 -6.48 -1.36 1.54
CA PHE A 49 -5.21 -0.65 1.66
C PHE A 49 -5.38 0.78 1.17
N LYS A 50 -4.73 1.73 1.84
CA LYS A 50 -4.71 3.15 1.45
C LYS A 50 -3.28 3.66 1.37
N VAL A 51 -3.05 4.54 0.42
CA VAL A 51 -1.82 5.34 0.35
C VAL A 51 -1.94 6.48 1.34
N VAL A 52 -0.90 6.69 2.14
CA VAL A 52 -0.83 7.73 3.16
C VAL A 52 0.52 8.42 3.10
N VAL A 53 0.56 9.71 3.42
CA VAL A 53 1.80 10.42 3.71
C VAL A 53 1.97 10.46 5.22
N LYS A 54 3.07 9.93 5.73
CA LYS A 54 3.42 9.96 7.15
C LYS A 54 4.87 10.37 7.30
N ASP A 55 5.14 11.35 8.16
CA ASP A 55 6.50 11.82 8.45
C ASP A 55 7.24 12.25 7.16
N GLY A 56 6.51 12.90 6.24
CA GLY A 56 7.01 13.33 4.94
C GLY A 56 7.31 12.21 3.94
N LYS A 57 6.87 10.97 4.20
CA LYS A 57 7.08 9.81 3.32
C LYS A 57 5.76 9.15 2.93
N VAL A 58 5.63 8.80 1.66
CA VAL A 58 4.50 8.06 1.13
C VAL A 58 4.65 6.57 1.47
N GLY A 59 3.60 5.99 2.05
CA GLY A 59 3.52 4.58 2.38
C GLY A 59 2.13 4.01 2.12
N ILE A 60 2.01 2.69 2.12
CA ILE A 60 0.72 1.98 2.00
C ILE A 60 0.38 1.38 3.36
N LYS A 61 -0.81 1.68 3.89
CA LYS A 61 -1.30 1.12 5.16
C LYS A 61 -2.57 0.30 4.97
N PRO A 62 -2.71 -0.82 5.70
CA PRO A 62 -3.96 -1.55 5.76
C PRO A 62 -4.98 -0.76 6.59
N VAL A 63 -6.23 -0.81 6.15
CA VAL A 63 -7.38 -0.21 6.82
C VAL A 63 -8.42 -1.31 7.01
N VAL A 64 -8.71 -1.62 8.27
CA VAL A 64 -9.78 -2.55 8.63
C VAL A 64 -11.11 -1.85 8.40
N LYS A 65 -11.96 -2.43 7.56
CA LYS A 65 -13.35 -1.97 7.43
C LYS A 65 -14.16 -2.52 8.61
N LYS A 66 -15.02 -1.67 9.18
CA LYS A 66 -15.98 -2.08 10.20
C LYS A 66 -17.06 -2.95 9.60
#